data_AF-A0A5K1HL53-F1
#
_entry.id   AF-A0A5K1HL53-F1
#
_cell.length_a   1.000
_cell.length_b   1.000
_cell.length_c   1.000
_cell.angle_alpha   90.00
_cell.angle_beta   90.00
_cell.angle_gamma   90.00
#
_symmetry.space_group_name_H-M   'P 1'
#
loop_
_entity.id
_entity.type
_entity.pdbx_description
1 polymer ?
#
loop_
_entity_poly.entity_id
_entity_poly.type
_entity_poly.pdbx_seq_one_letter_code
_entity_poly.pdbx_strand_id
1 'polypeptide(L)'
;KAPGFMLANRGYDVWLGNSRGNKHSRNHTKYNPDKNKEFWEFTFQHMADFDLPAIFTYVNGITKQKVSYIGHSQGTMQMHITLCKRNAVVEKLLDKYFGFGPVAYVKHASSNVVNLLDHKVVIDWYKLRGIHEFMPGLKWFETDAGIVFCSTFPKICGDAIGQICDADPELDNYDRYDVLVGHDPSGTSLMNMEHWKQLLDFGTYQAYDYGSAKENTAHYGQATPPVWDLKNI
;
A
#
# COMPACT_ATOMS: atom_id res chain seq x y z
N LYS A 1 -6.16 19.98 -6.46
CA LYS A 1 -5.47 20.67 -5.34
C LYS A 1 -4.94 19.61 -4.39
N ALA A 2 -3.71 19.72 -3.87
CA ALA A 2 -3.09 18.67 -3.05
C ALA A 2 -3.55 18.73 -1.57
N PRO A 3 -4.15 17.65 -1.00
CA PRO A 3 -4.72 17.66 0.34
C PRO A 3 -3.73 18.05 1.45
N GLY A 4 -2.49 17.58 1.38
CA GLY A 4 -1.45 17.89 2.38
C GLY A 4 -1.18 19.39 2.51
N PHE A 5 -0.97 20.10 1.39
CA PHE A 5 -0.79 21.56 1.42
C PHE A 5 -2.05 22.31 1.86
N MET A 6 -3.24 21.82 1.49
CA MET A 6 -4.50 22.45 1.91
C MET A 6 -4.74 22.35 3.42
N LEU A 7 -4.28 21.28 4.06
CA LEU A 7 -4.33 21.10 5.51
C LEU A 7 -3.25 21.95 6.20
N ALA A 8 -2.01 21.90 5.70
CA ALA A 8 -0.93 22.72 6.25
C ALA A 8 -1.27 24.23 6.22
N ASN A 9 -1.82 24.73 5.11
CA ASN A 9 -2.26 26.12 4.98
C ASN A 9 -3.44 26.49 5.91
N ARG A 10 -4.15 25.50 6.44
CA ARG A 10 -5.20 25.69 7.46
C ARG A 10 -4.67 25.54 8.90
N GLY A 11 -3.36 25.40 9.08
CA GLY A 11 -2.72 25.33 10.39
C GLY A 11 -2.65 23.93 10.99
N TYR A 12 -2.92 22.87 10.21
CA TYR A 12 -2.69 21.49 10.68
C TYR A 12 -1.20 21.14 10.58
N ASP A 13 -0.70 20.38 11.56
CA ASP A 13 0.60 19.71 11.48
C ASP A 13 0.45 18.41 10.67
N VAL A 14 1.03 18.38 9.46
CA VAL A 14 0.77 17.33 8.45
C VAL A 14 1.95 16.37 8.37
N TRP A 15 1.68 15.09 8.65
CA TRP A 15 2.63 14.00 8.56
C TRP A 15 2.27 13.05 7.40
N LEU A 16 3.23 12.74 6.53
CA LEU A 16 3.04 11.85 5.38
C LEU A 16 3.76 10.51 5.64
N GLY A 17 2.98 9.46 5.94
CA GLY A 17 3.50 8.12 6.20
C GLY A 17 3.96 7.39 4.94
N ASN A 18 5.00 6.56 5.07
CA ASN A 18 5.51 5.70 4.00
C ASN A 18 5.53 4.24 4.46
N SER A 19 4.75 3.38 3.81
CA SER A 19 4.71 1.95 4.13
C SER A 19 6.03 1.26 3.78
N ARG A 20 6.39 0.23 4.57
CA ARG A 20 7.58 -0.60 4.33
C ARG A 20 7.70 -1.07 2.87
N GLY A 21 8.92 -1.03 2.36
CA GLY A 21 9.28 -1.48 1.01
C GLY A 21 9.05 -0.47 -0.12
N ASN A 22 8.33 0.63 0.12
CA ASN A 22 8.27 1.69 -0.87
C ASN A 22 9.63 2.43 -0.97
N LYS A 23 9.78 3.28 -1.98
CA LYS A 23 11.04 3.99 -2.29
C LYS A 23 11.62 4.82 -1.13
N HIS A 24 10.79 5.22 -0.17
CA HIS A 24 11.18 6.01 1.00
C HIS A 24 11.36 5.17 2.29
N SER A 25 10.88 3.92 2.31
CA SER A 25 10.89 3.01 3.46
C SER A 25 11.56 1.67 3.11
N ARG A 26 12.69 1.74 2.39
CA ARG A 26 13.43 0.59 1.87
C ARG A 26 14.69 0.23 2.69
N ASN A 27 14.62 0.38 4.02
CA ASN A 27 15.75 0.08 4.93
C ASN A 27 15.32 -0.87 6.05
N HIS A 28 16.24 -1.69 6.57
CA HIS A 28 15.96 -2.65 7.63
C HIS A 28 17.21 -2.86 8.51
N THR A 29 17.01 -3.17 9.79
CA THR A 29 18.11 -3.33 10.76
C THR A 29 18.94 -4.59 10.54
N LYS A 30 18.40 -5.59 9.83
CA LYS A 30 19.03 -6.90 9.59
C LYS A 30 19.21 -7.29 8.12
N TYR A 31 18.31 -6.84 7.24
CA TYR A 31 18.18 -7.39 5.89
C TYR A 31 18.45 -6.30 4.87
N ASN A 32 19.21 -6.60 3.83
CA ASN A 32 19.43 -5.70 2.72
C ASN A 32 18.34 -5.93 1.65
N PRO A 33 17.56 -4.92 1.24
CA PRO A 33 16.45 -5.07 0.29
C PRO A 33 16.89 -5.58 -1.10
N ASP A 34 18.15 -5.36 -1.49
CA ASP A 34 18.70 -5.77 -2.78
C ASP A 34 19.36 -7.16 -2.74
N LYS A 35 19.47 -7.77 -1.55
CA LYS A 35 20.19 -9.06 -1.36
C LYS A 35 19.39 -10.12 -0.63
N ASN A 36 18.44 -9.72 0.23
CA ASN A 36 17.73 -10.61 1.13
C ASN A 36 16.25 -10.62 0.76
N LYS A 37 15.73 -11.79 0.38
CA LYS A 37 14.30 -11.99 0.10
C LYS A 37 13.44 -11.72 1.33
N GLU A 38 13.99 -11.97 2.52
CA GLU A 38 13.33 -11.83 3.83
C GLU A 38 12.94 -10.37 4.10
N PHE A 39 13.59 -9.40 3.45
CA PHE A 39 13.17 -8.00 3.49
C PHE A 39 11.75 -7.82 2.92
N TRP A 40 11.39 -8.62 1.90
CA TRP A 40 10.16 -8.51 1.13
C TRP A 40 9.05 -9.47 1.60
N GLU A 41 9.26 -10.19 2.71
CA GLU A 41 8.27 -11.09 3.30
C GLU A 41 7.28 -10.30 4.18
N PHE A 42 6.51 -9.41 3.55
CA PHE A 42 5.46 -8.63 4.21
C PHE A 42 4.23 -8.43 3.33
N THR A 43 3.14 -7.97 3.93
CA THR A 43 1.87 -7.61 3.28
C THR A 43 1.25 -6.41 3.99
N PHE A 44 0.11 -5.90 3.52
CA PHE A 44 -0.64 -4.83 4.19
C PHE A 44 -1.03 -5.17 5.64
N GLN A 45 -1.11 -6.45 6.02
CA GLN A 45 -1.35 -6.85 7.42
C GLN A 45 -0.18 -6.46 8.31
N HIS A 46 1.06 -6.60 7.81
CA HIS A 46 2.26 -6.22 8.54
C HIS A 46 2.39 -4.70 8.63
N MET A 47 1.91 -3.97 7.62
CA MET A 47 1.80 -2.51 7.67
C MET A 47 0.80 -2.08 8.76
N ALA A 48 -0.36 -2.75 8.85
CA ALA A 48 -1.35 -2.51 9.90
C ALA A 48 -0.83 -2.84 11.31
N ASP A 49 -0.06 -3.92 11.43
CA ASP A 49 0.40 -4.46 12.71
C ASP A 49 1.60 -3.72 13.30
N PHE A 50 2.47 -3.20 12.43
CA PHE A 50 3.77 -2.68 12.85
C PHE A 50 4.02 -1.25 12.36
N ASP A 51 3.74 -0.93 11.09
CA ASP A 51 4.02 0.41 10.56
C ASP A 51 3.08 1.43 11.22
N LEU A 52 1.79 1.15 11.24
CA LEU A 52 0.79 2.10 11.72
C LEU A 52 0.95 2.43 13.22
N PRO A 53 1.11 1.46 14.14
CA PRO A 53 1.37 1.78 15.56
C PRO A 53 2.69 2.52 15.77
N ALA A 54 3.74 2.20 15.01
CA ALA A 54 5.02 2.90 15.10
C ALA A 54 4.90 4.36 14.64
N ILE A 55 4.22 4.61 13.52
CA ILE A 55 3.93 5.96 13.02
C ILE A 55 3.12 6.76 14.05
N PHE A 56 2.03 6.19 14.58
CA PHE A 56 1.21 6.86 15.59
C PHE A 56 2.00 7.20 16.85
N THR A 57 2.81 6.27 17.34
CA THR A 57 3.67 6.48 18.51
C THR A 57 4.71 7.57 18.25
N TYR A 58 5.33 7.56 17.07
CA TYR A 58 6.35 8.54 16.69
C TYR A 58 5.76 9.95 16.59
N VAL A 59 4.67 10.12 15.84
CA VAL A 59 3.99 11.41 15.66
C VAL A 59 3.50 11.94 17.00
N ASN A 60 2.79 11.13 17.79
CA ASN A 60 2.38 11.52 19.14
C ASN A 60 3.57 11.84 20.05
N GLY A 61 4.67 11.11 19.93
CA GLY A 61 5.89 11.33 20.69
C GLY A 61 6.47 12.73 20.49
N ILE A 62 6.37 13.27 19.28
CA ILE A 62 6.84 14.61 18.90
C ILE A 62 5.80 15.67 19.23
N THR A 63 4.56 15.49 18.75
CA THR A 63 3.54 16.53 18.79
C THR A 63 2.78 16.58 20.12
N LYS A 64 2.84 15.50 20.90
CA LYS A 64 2.04 15.24 22.11
C LYS A 64 0.53 15.29 21.87
N GLN A 65 0.09 15.16 20.61
CA GLN A 65 -1.31 15.21 20.20
C GLN A 65 -1.80 13.85 19.69
N LYS A 66 -3.12 13.63 19.77
CA LYS A 66 -3.76 12.53 19.04
C LYS A 66 -3.66 12.77 17.53
N VAL A 67 -3.70 11.69 16.77
CA VAL A 67 -3.51 11.70 15.31
C VAL A 67 -4.86 11.55 14.63
N SER A 68 -5.20 12.47 13.74
CA SER A 68 -6.24 12.26 12.72
C SER A 68 -5.62 11.53 11.53
N TYR A 69 -6.19 10.40 11.13
CA TYR A 69 -5.68 9.57 10.03
C TYR A 69 -6.52 9.73 8.77
N ILE A 70 -5.84 9.97 7.66
CA ILE A 70 -6.43 9.97 6.32
C ILE A 70 -5.82 8.80 5.56
N GLY A 71 -6.64 7.80 5.24
CA GLY A 71 -6.24 6.64 4.45
C GLY A 71 -6.78 6.74 3.03
N HIS A 72 -5.98 6.36 2.05
CA HIS A 72 -6.43 6.19 0.66
C HIS A 72 -6.15 4.75 0.21
N SER A 73 -7.12 4.11 -0.46
CA SER A 73 -6.96 2.75 -1.02
C SER A 73 -6.41 1.75 0.03
N GLN A 74 -5.25 1.12 -0.19
CA GLN A 74 -4.63 0.21 0.79
C GLN A 74 -4.40 0.85 2.18
N GLY A 75 -4.22 2.18 2.27
CA GLY A 75 -4.12 2.87 3.56
C GLY A 75 -5.38 2.70 4.42
N THR A 76 -6.56 2.62 3.79
CA THR A 76 -7.80 2.32 4.54
C THR A 76 -7.79 0.91 5.09
N MET A 77 -7.27 -0.06 4.32
CA MET A 77 -7.16 -1.45 4.79
C MET A 77 -6.26 -1.55 6.01
N GLN A 78 -5.14 -0.81 6.03
CA GLN A 78 -4.25 -0.79 7.19
C GLN A 78 -5.02 -0.34 8.44
N MET A 79 -5.75 0.79 8.36
CA MET A 79 -6.56 1.27 9.48
C MET A 79 -7.69 0.30 9.85
N HIS A 80 -8.42 -0.24 8.87
CA HIS A 80 -9.50 -1.20 9.13
C HIS A 80 -8.99 -2.43 9.88
N ILE A 81 -7.87 -3.03 9.45
CA ILE A 81 -7.25 -4.18 10.13
C ILE A 81 -6.85 -3.80 11.55
N THR A 82 -6.16 -2.68 11.73
CA THR A 82 -5.71 -2.22 13.04
C THR A 82 -6.89 -2.03 14.02
N LEU A 83 -8.01 -1.49 13.56
CA LEU A 83 -9.23 -1.29 14.37
C LEU A 83 -9.98 -2.60 14.62
N CYS A 84 -10.14 -3.46 13.61
CA CYS A 84 -10.68 -4.82 13.79
C CYS A 84 -9.91 -5.62 14.84
N LYS A 85 -8.59 -5.45 14.90
CA LYS A 85 -7.69 -6.11 15.86
C LYS A 85 -7.63 -5.42 17.22
N ARG A 86 -8.37 -4.32 17.45
CA ARG A 86 -8.35 -3.54 18.70
C ARG A 86 -6.93 -3.17 19.14
N ASN A 87 -6.12 -2.68 18.21
CA ASN A 87 -4.75 -2.29 18.53
C ASN A 87 -4.75 -1.13 19.55
N ALA A 88 -4.34 -1.43 20.79
CA ALA A 88 -4.44 -0.50 21.91
C ALA A 88 -3.67 0.81 21.71
N VAL A 89 -2.55 0.78 20.98
CA VAL A 89 -1.74 1.99 20.70
C VAL A 89 -2.52 2.91 19.76
N VAL A 90 -3.01 2.37 18.65
CA VAL A 90 -3.72 3.16 17.65
C VAL A 90 -5.07 3.63 18.19
N GLU A 91 -5.87 2.78 18.83
CA GLU A 91 -7.16 3.20 19.42
C GLU A 91 -7.00 4.32 20.47
N LYS A 92 -5.94 4.26 21.28
CA LYS A 92 -5.65 5.30 22.27
C LYS A 92 -5.26 6.63 21.61
N LEU A 93 -4.47 6.58 20.54
CA LEU A 93 -3.85 7.73 19.91
C LEU A 93 -4.65 8.31 18.74
N LEU A 94 -5.64 7.59 18.21
CA LEU A 94 -6.52 8.05 17.14
C LEU A 94 -7.50 9.11 17.64
N ASP A 95 -7.61 10.20 16.88
CA ASP A 95 -8.67 11.21 17.03
C ASP A 95 -9.82 10.94 16.06
N LYS A 96 -9.54 10.98 14.75
CA LYS A 96 -10.51 10.76 13.68
C LYS A 96 -9.90 9.93 12.56
N TYR A 97 -10.75 9.16 11.88
CA TYR A 97 -10.38 8.41 10.68
C TYR A 97 -11.22 8.89 9.48
N PHE A 98 -10.54 9.20 8.37
CA PHE A 98 -11.13 9.52 7.08
C PHE A 98 -10.63 8.52 6.03
N GLY A 99 -11.53 7.72 5.45
CA GLY A 99 -11.21 6.77 4.39
C GLY A 99 -11.62 7.31 3.01
N PHE A 100 -10.65 7.50 2.11
CA PHE A 100 -10.87 7.85 0.71
C PHE A 100 -10.67 6.61 -0.16
N GLY A 101 -11.65 6.28 -1.00
CA GLY A 101 -11.63 5.02 -1.76
C GLY A 101 -11.42 3.80 -0.84
N PRO A 102 -12.27 3.59 0.18
CA PRO A 102 -12.04 2.56 1.17
C PRO A 102 -12.10 1.17 0.56
N VAL A 103 -11.07 0.36 0.83
CA VAL A 103 -10.96 -1.03 0.38
C VAL A 103 -11.08 -2.00 1.57
N ALA A 104 -11.79 -3.10 1.34
CA ALA A 104 -11.81 -4.28 2.20
C ALA A 104 -12.03 -5.55 1.38
N TYR A 105 -13.21 -5.69 0.74
CA TYR A 105 -13.52 -6.81 -0.14
C TYR A 105 -13.29 -6.44 -1.60
N VAL A 106 -12.57 -7.30 -2.34
CA VAL A 106 -12.13 -7.00 -3.73
C VAL A 106 -12.60 -8.03 -4.75
N LYS A 107 -13.45 -8.99 -4.37
CA LYS A 107 -13.99 -10.04 -5.26
C LYS A 107 -14.64 -9.50 -6.54
N HIS A 108 -15.24 -8.32 -6.45
CA HIS A 108 -15.95 -7.66 -7.54
C HIS A 108 -15.21 -6.41 -8.05
N ALA A 109 -13.97 -6.20 -7.65
CA ALA A 109 -13.17 -5.11 -8.17
C ALA A 109 -12.80 -5.37 -9.64
N SER A 110 -12.92 -4.35 -10.47
CA SER A 110 -12.70 -4.44 -11.93
C SER A 110 -11.48 -3.64 -12.41
N SER A 111 -10.69 -3.08 -11.50
CA SER A 111 -9.50 -2.29 -11.83
C SER A 111 -8.45 -3.13 -12.57
N ASN A 112 -7.73 -2.52 -13.51
CA ASN A 112 -6.70 -3.17 -14.32
C ASN A 112 -5.65 -3.92 -13.50
N VAL A 113 -5.17 -3.34 -12.40
CA VAL A 113 -4.20 -4.00 -11.50
C VAL A 113 -4.77 -5.25 -10.84
N VAL A 114 -6.05 -5.25 -10.45
CA VAL A 114 -6.70 -6.44 -9.87
C VAL A 114 -6.90 -7.52 -10.93
N ASN A 115 -7.32 -7.15 -12.15
CA ASN A 115 -7.43 -8.08 -13.27
C ASN A 115 -6.07 -8.71 -13.62
N LEU A 116 -4.98 -7.94 -13.54
CA LEU A 116 -3.62 -8.45 -13.75
C LEU A 116 -3.26 -9.55 -12.73
N LEU A 117 -3.71 -9.42 -11.48
CA LEU A 117 -3.48 -10.39 -10.42
C LEU A 117 -4.37 -11.64 -10.53
N ASP A 118 -5.52 -11.54 -11.19
CA ASP A 118 -6.35 -12.71 -11.47
C ASP A 118 -5.57 -13.76 -12.27
N HIS A 119 -4.76 -13.27 -13.22
CA HIS A 119 -3.83 -14.10 -13.99
C HIS A 119 -2.56 -14.40 -13.19
N LYS A 120 -2.49 -15.59 -12.58
CA LYS A 120 -1.34 -16.11 -11.81
C LYS A 120 0.01 -16.03 -12.55
N VAL A 121 -0.01 -15.87 -13.89
CA VAL A 121 1.17 -15.74 -14.76
C VAL A 121 2.15 -14.66 -14.29
N VAL A 122 1.67 -13.50 -13.81
CA VAL A 122 2.55 -12.42 -13.38
C VAL A 122 3.28 -12.80 -12.09
N ILE A 123 2.53 -13.24 -11.08
CA ILE A 123 3.12 -13.67 -9.80
C ILE A 123 4.11 -14.82 -10.02
N ASP A 124 3.76 -15.79 -10.87
CA ASP A 124 4.62 -16.94 -11.18
C ASP A 124 5.90 -16.52 -11.91
N TRP A 125 5.82 -15.55 -12.82
CA TRP A 125 6.99 -14.99 -13.48
C TRP A 125 7.96 -14.34 -12.48
N TYR A 126 7.45 -13.53 -11.54
CA TYR A 126 8.26 -12.91 -10.50
C TYR A 126 8.93 -13.97 -9.61
N LYS A 127 8.17 -14.99 -9.17
CA LYS A 127 8.69 -16.11 -8.38
C LYS A 127 9.78 -16.88 -9.10
N LEU A 128 9.57 -17.23 -10.38
CA LEU A 128 10.55 -17.98 -11.18
C LEU A 128 11.88 -17.23 -11.32
N ARG A 129 11.82 -15.89 -11.33
CA ARG A 129 12.99 -15.02 -11.45
C ARG A 129 13.61 -14.63 -10.11
N GLY A 130 13.03 -15.06 -8.99
CA GLY A 130 13.48 -14.67 -7.64
C GLY A 130 13.35 -13.17 -7.39
N ILE A 131 12.37 -12.51 -8.03
CA ILE A 131 12.11 -11.08 -7.87
C ILE A 131 11.04 -10.92 -6.79
N HIS A 132 11.39 -10.25 -5.69
CA HIS A 132 10.53 -10.12 -4.52
C HIS A 132 9.94 -8.71 -4.35
N GLU A 133 10.48 -7.72 -5.05
CA GLU A 133 9.95 -6.36 -5.13
C GLU A 133 9.04 -6.24 -6.36
N PHE A 134 7.81 -5.77 -6.15
CA PHE A 134 6.82 -5.58 -7.19
C PHE A 134 6.66 -4.10 -7.52
N MET A 135 6.73 -3.77 -8.81
CA MET A 135 6.58 -2.40 -9.34
C MET A 135 7.37 -1.34 -8.56
N PRO A 136 8.72 -1.46 -8.46
CA PRO A 136 9.54 -0.39 -7.89
C PRO A 136 9.42 0.90 -8.71
N GLY A 137 9.81 2.01 -8.08
CA GLY A 137 9.92 3.31 -8.76
C GLY A 137 10.63 3.20 -10.12
N LEU A 138 9.99 3.76 -11.15
CA LEU A 138 10.52 3.72 -12.50
C LEU A 138 11.64 4.77 -12.64
N LYS A 139 12.85 4.44 -12.18
CA LYS A 139 14.02 5.34 -12.10
C LYS A 139 14.30 6.16 -13.36
N TRP A 140 13.95 5.65 -14.54
CA TRP A 140 14.10 6.41 -15.79
C TRP A 140 13.20 7.66 -15.84
N PHE A 141 11.96 7.57 -15.36
CA PHE A 141 11.05 8.71 -15.28
C PHE A 141 11.43 9.72 -14.19
N GLU A 142 12.34 9.36 -13.27
CA GLU A 142 12.95 10.29 -12.32
C GLU A 142 14.12 11.09 -12.95
N THR A 143 14.53 10.77 -14.19
CA THR A 143 15.61 11.50 -14.90
C THR A 143 15.07 12.69 -15.67
N ASP A 144 15.93 13.69 -15.97
CA ASP A 144 15.58 14.84 -16.83
C ASP A 144 15.00 14.40 -18.18
N ALA A 145 15.56 13.33 -18.77
CA ALA A 145 15.07 12.80 -20.04
C ALA A 145 13.65 12.21 -19.93
N GLY A 146 13.36 11.49 -18.84
CA GLY A 146 12.03 10.96 -18.56
C GLY A 146 11.00 12.05 -18.28
N ILE A 147 11.38 13.08 -17.52
CA ILE A 147 10.55 14.25 -17.23
C ILE A 147 10.22 15.00 -18.54
N VAL A 148 11.22 15.26 -19.39
CA VAL A 148 11.02 15.91 -20.69
C VAL A 148 10.11 15.06 -21.59
N PHE A 149 10.29 13.73 -21.59
CA PHE A 149 9.43 12.83 -22.34
C PHE A 149 7.97 12.95 -21.90
N CYS A 150 7.66 12.82 -20.61
CA CYS A 150 6.28 12.90 -20.13
C CYS A 150 5.69 14.31 -20.22
N SER A 151 6.51 15.36 -20.14
CA SER A 151 6.07 16.74 -20.41
C SER A 151 5.67 16.92 -21.89
N THR A 152 6.36 16.24 -22.81
CA THR A 152 6.08 16.29 -24.25
C THR A 152 4.92 15.38 -24.64
N PHE A 153 4.78 14.24 -23.97
CA PHE A 153 3.81 13.19 -24.27
C PHE A 153 2.96 12.82 -23.04
N PRO A 154 2.21 13.77 -22.45
CA PRO A 154 1.50 13.57 -21.19
C PRO A 154 0.46 12.45 -21.28
N LYS A 155 -0.20 12.29 -22.44
CA LYS A 155 -1.18 11.22 -22.65
C LYS A 155 -0.58 9.83 -22.58
N ILE A 156 0.61 9.63 -23.13
CA ILE A 156 1.29 8.32 -23.10
C ILE A 156 1.63 7.94 -21.65
N CYS A 157 2.17 8.90 -20.89
CA CYS A 157 2.50 8.67 -19.49
C CYS A 157 1.25 8.53 -18.60
N GLY A 158 0.19 9.28 -18.92
CA GLY A 158 -1.13 9.16 -18.30
C GLY A 158 -1.75 7.79 -18.48
N ASP A 159 -1.85 7.33 -19.73
CA ASP A 159 -2.46 6.04 -20.05
C ASP A 159 -1.66 4.86 -19.47
N ALA A 160 -0.33 5.00 -19.34
CA ALA A 160 0.52 4.00 -18.69
C ALA A 160 0.28 3.90 -17.18
N ILE A 161 0.19 5.03 -16.47
CA ILE A 161 -0.19 5.06 -15.05
C ILE A 161 -1.64 4.59 -14.85
N GLY A 162 -2.54 4.92 -15.79
CA GLY A 162 -3.92 4.44 -15.85
C GLY A 162 -4.09 2.93 -16.04
N GLN A 163 -3.00 2.17 -16.24
CA GLN A 163 -3.03 0.71 -16.15
C GLN A 163 -2.86 0.21 -14.71
N ILE A 164 -2.30 1.04 -13.82
CA ILE A 164 -2.02 0.69 -12.41
C ILE A 164 -3.16 1.21 -11.52
N CYS A 165 -3.58 2.45 -11.75
CA CYS A 165 -4.76 3.06 -11.12
C CYS A 165 -5.79 3.45 -12.19
N ASP A 166 -6.95 3.96 -11.79
CA ASP A 166 -7.85 4.65 -12.70
C ASP A 166 -7.18 5.92 -13.28
N ALA A 167 -7.56 6.28 -14.50
CA ALA A 167 -7.18 7.53 -15.15
C ALA A 167 -8.41 8.08 -15.89
N ASP A 168 -8.72 9.34 -15.64
CA ASP A 168 -9.84 10.05 -16.23
C ASP A 168 -9.36 11.40 -16.78
N PRO A 169 -9.24 11.57 -18.12
CA PRO A 169 -8.83 12.82 -18.73
C PRO A 169 -9.70 14.04 -18.41
N GLU A 170 -10.95 13.85 -17.94
CA GLU A 170 -11.83 14.96 -17.55
C GLU A 170 -11.55 15.46 -16.12
N LEU A 171 -11.00 14.61 -15.26
CA LEU A 171 -10.73 14.90 -13.85
C LEU A 171 -9.24 15.10 -13.56
N ASP A 172 -8.39 14.37 -14.26
CA ASP A 172 -6.96 14.33 -14.04
C ASP A 172 -6.24 15.44 -14.79
N ASN A 173 -5.24 16.03 -14.12
CA ASN A 173 -4.38 17.00 -14.74
C ASN A 173 -3.26 16.29 -15.51
N TYR A 174 -3.52 15.98 -16.79
CA TYR A 174 -2.58 15.29 -17.66
C TYR A 174 -1.22 16.02 -17.80
N ASP A 175 -1.20 17.35 -17.67
CA ASP A 175 0.02 18.17 -17.71
C ASP A 175 0.96 17.92 -16.52
N ARG A 176 0.52 17.14 -15.52
CA ARG A 176 1.30 16.84 -14.30
C ARG A 176 1.83 15.42 -14.25
N TYR A 177 1.62 14.60 -15.29
CA TYR A 177 2.14 13.24 -15.31
C TYR A 177 3.66 13.16 -15.45
N ASP A 178 4.30 14.25 -15.92
CA ASP A 178 5.75 14.45 -15.82
C ASP A 178 6.27 14.29 -14.38
N VAL A 179 5.49 14.74 -13.40
CA VAL A 179 5.80 14.57 -11.97
C VAL A 179 5.26 13.23 -11.47
N LEU A 180 4.00 12.87 -11.76
CA LEU A 180 3.36 11.69 -11.16
C LEU A 180 4.10 10.39 -11.48
N VAL A 181 4.58 10.19 -12.71
CA VAL A 181 5.26 8.95 -13.13
C VAL A 181 6.65 8.80 -12.47
N GLY A 182 7.27 9.91 -12.05
CA GLY A 182 8.49 9.87 -11.25
C GLY A 182 8.24 9.44 -9.79
N HIS A 183 6.99 9.41 -9.33
CA HIS A 183 6.65 9.08 -7.95
C HIS A 183 5.86 7.78 -7.79
N ASP A 184 5.04 7.42 -8.78
CA ASP A 184 4.23 6.20 -8.78
C ASP A 184 4.51 5.33 -10.02
N PRO A 185 4.57 3.99 -9.87
CA PRO A 185 4.46 3.24 -8.62
C PRO A 185 5.70 3.41 -7.73
N SER A 186 5.54 3.26 -6.40
CA SER A 186 6.63 3.48 -5.43
C SER A 186 7.23 2.20 -4.84
N GLY A 187 6.81 1.02 -5.29
CA GLY A 187 7.29 -0.29 -4.82
C GLY A 187 6.50 -0.91 -3.66
N THR A 188 6.31 -2.22 -3.72
CA THR A 188 5.78 -3.07 -2.64
C THR A 188 6.36 -4.48 -2.72
N SER A 189 6.05 -5.37 -1.78
CA SER A 189 6.45 -6.78 -1.89
C SER A 189 5.57 -7.57 -2.85
N LEU A 190 6.15 -8.59 -3.48
CA LEU A 190 5.37 -9.60 -4.21
C LEU A 190 4.35 -10.29 -3.29
N MET A 191 4.75 -10.60 -2.05
CA MET A 191 3.87 -11.23 -1.05
C MET A 191 2.64 -10.36 -0.74
N ASN A 192 2.76 -9.02 -0.78
CA ASN A 192 1.60 -8.15 -0.66
C ASN A 192 0.62 -8.34 -1.82
N MET A 193 1.12 -8.47 -3.05
CA MET A 193 0.29 -8.71 -4.23
C MET A 193 -0.35 -10.10 -4.23
N GLU A 194 0.34 -11.10 -3.68
CA GLU A 194 -0.25 -12.42 -3.43
C GLU A 194 -1.40 -12.33 -2.43
N HIS A 195 -1.27 -11.50 -1.39
CA HIS A 195 -2.35 -11.28 -0.44
C HIS A 195 -3.56 -10.61 -1.10
N TRP A 196 -3.35 -9.60 -1.96
CA TRP A 196 -4.43 -9.03 -2.78
C TRP A 196 -5.11 -10.08 -3.65
N LYS A 197 -4.35 -10.96 -4.29
CA LYS A 197 -4.90 -12.08 -5.06
C LYS A 197 -5.72 -13.02 -4.17
N GLN A 198 -5.26 -13.35 -2.96
CA GLN A 198 -6.05 -14.19 -2.04
C GLN A 198 -7.40 -13.55 -1.69
N LEU A 199 -7.46 -12.23 -1.49
CA LEU A 199 -8.73 -11.55 -1.24
C LEU A 199 -9.67 -11.61 -2.46
N LEU A 200 -9.12 -11.56 -3.68
CA LEU A 200 -9.87 -11.74 -4.92
C LEU A 200 -10.42 -13.17 -5.03
N ASP A 201 -9.55 -14.17 -4.83
CA ASP A 201 -9.87 -15.59 -4.99
C ASP A 201 -10.89 -16.07 -3.92
N PHE A 202 -10.66 -15.71 -2.65
CA PHE A 202 -11.51 -16.16 -1.52
C PHE A 202 -12.77 -15.31 -1.36
N GLY A 203 -12.69 -14.02 -1.67
CA GLY A 203 -13.79 -13.07 -1.44
C GLY A 203 -14.05 -12.71 0.01
N THR A 204 -13.11 -13.06 0.89
CA THR A 204 -13.13 -12.76 2.32
C THR A 204 -12.11 -11.67 2.63
N TYR A 205 -12.34 -10.92 3.70
CA TYR A 205 -11.37 -9.95 4.22
C TYR A 205 -10.63 -10.60 5.40
N GLN A 206 -9.45 -11.14 5.14
CA GLN A 206 -8.74 -12.01 6.08
C GLN A 206 -7.22 -11.83 5.99
N ALA A 207 -6.52 -12.34 6.99
CA ALA A 207 -5.06 -12.39 6.99
C ALA A 207 -4.51 -13.32 5.89
N TYR A 208 -3.22 -13.17 5.60
CA TYR A 208 -2.53 -13.87 4.55
C TYR A 208 -2.56 -15.38 4.77
N ASP A 209 -2.92 -16.14 3.73
CA ASP A 209 -2.79 -17.59 3.74
C ASP A 209 -1.37 -17.99 3.35
N TYR A 210 -0.66 -18.65 4.27
CA TYR A 210 0.68 -19.15 4.01
C TYR A 210 0.71 -20.44 3.18
N GLY A 211 -0.45 -20.90 2.69
CA GLY A 211 -0.58 -21.99 1.73
C GLY A 211 -0.64 -23.38 2.35
N SER A 212 -0.58 -23.49 3.69
CA SER A 212 -0.85 -24.75 4.38
C SER A 212 -1.31 -24.54 5.83
N ALA A 213 -2.06 -25.51 6.36
CA ALA A 213 -2.50 -25.51 7.75
C ALA A 213 -1.35 -25.45 8.76
N LYS A 214 -0.21 -26.07 8.43
CA LYS A 214 1.00 -26.04 9.26
C LYS A 214 1.57 -24.63 9.35
N GLU A 215 1.77 -23.97 8.21
CA GLU A 215 2.31 -22.61 8.17
C GLU A 215 1.34 -21.61 8.80
N ASN A 216 0.05 -21.69 8.50
CA ASN A 216 -0.97 -20.85 9.15
C ASN A 216 -0.98 -21.05 10.67
N THR A 217 -0.84 -22.28 11.17
CA THR A 217 -0.77 -22.53 12.61
C THR A 217 0.50 -21.93 13.22
N ALA A 218 1.64 -21.97 12.52
CA ALA A 218 2.88 -21.35 12.97
C ALA A 218 2.76 -19.82 13.09
N HIS A 219 1.99 -19.18 12.19
CA HIS A 219 1.80 -17.73 12.19
C HIS A 219 0.64 -17.23 13.06
N TYR A 220 -0.44 -17.99 13.16
CA TYR A 220 -1.71 -17.54 13.76
C TYR A 220 -2.18 -18.37 14.94
N GLY A 221 -1.55 -19.52 15.21
CA GLY A 221 -2.04 -20.49 16.19
C GLY A 221 -3.29 -21.26 15.74
N GLN A 222 -3.72 -21.11 14.48
CA GLN A 222 -4.88 -21.79 13.89
C GLN A 222 -4.61 -22.18 12.43
N ALA A 223 -5.30 -23.22 11.96
CA ALA A 223 -5.06 -23.81 10.64
C ALA A 223 -5.48 -22.93 9.45
N THR A 224 -6.39 -21.99 9.67
CA THR A 224 -6.90 -21.07 8.65
C THR A 224 -6.56 -19.62 9.02
N PRO A 225 -6.38 -18.72 8.06
CA PRO A 225 -6.11 -17.32 8.38
C PRO A 225 -7.31 -16.66 9.07
N PRO A 226 -7.09 -15.84 10.11
CA PRO A 226 -8.18 -15.12 10.78
C PRO A 226 -8.86 -14.12 9.83
N VAL A 227 -10.18 -14.07 9.91
CA VAL A 227 -11.03 -13.11 9.18
C VAL A 227 -11.16 -11.83 10.00
N TRP A 228 -11.06 -10.68 9.34
CA TRP A 228 -11.31 -9.38 9.96
C TRP A 228 -12.76 -8.96 9.75
N ASP A 229 -13.54 -9.00 10.83
CA ASP A 229 -14.94 -8.53 10.81
C ASP A 229 -15.00 -7.01 10.97
N LEU A 230 -15.37 -6.31 9.88
CA LEU A 230 -15.52 -4.86 9.86
C LEU A 230 -16.59 -4.34 10.82
N LYS A 231 -17.50 -5.19 11.32
CA LYS A 231 -18.46 -4.82 12.39
C LYS A 231 -17.77 -4.45 13.71
N ASN A 232 -16.49 -4.77 13.84
CA ASN A 232 -15.68 -4.43 15.01
C ASN A 232 -15.08 -3.01 14.95
N ILE A 233 -15.29 -2.25 13.88
CA ILE A 233 -14.76 -0.89 13.71
C ILE A 233 -15.81 0.13 14.17
#